data_AF-A0A8X8ZD53-F1
#
_entry.id   AF-A0A8X8ZD53-F1
#
_cell.length_a   1.000
_cell.length_b   1.000
_cell.length_c   1.000
_cell.angle_alpha   90.00
_cell.angle_beta   90.00
_cell.angle_gamma   90.00
#
_symmetry.space_group_name_H-M   'P 1'
#
loop_
_entity.id
_entity.type
_entity.pdbx_description
1 polymer ?
#
loop_
_entity_poly.entity_id
_entity_poly.type
_entity_poly.pdbx_seq_one_letter_code
_entity_poly.pdbx_strand_id
1 'polypeptide(L)'
;MSDQDVEKEAHSIYKGDEGNDFQDLIDGSNSKRTKTSESGEYAIPSNPETPTSGHSTSSRPIGRDKAKTKGKGKVTQSDSINAQCVADLHALRLAKDYENEIARARLQLEREKLDRPSMKMYQKMLLKLLEKEHLSPEDQDMKRNLTEIVFGK
;
A
#
# COMPACT_ATOMS: atom_id res chain seq x y z
N MET A 1 -30.15 8.45 -32.53
CA MET A 1 -29.27 7.31 -32.19
C MET A 1 -30.12 6.34 -31.39
N SER A 2 -30.23 5.09 -31.82
CA SER A 2 -31.07 4.07 -31.19
C SER A 2 -30.31 3.42 -30.04
N ASP A 3 -31.00 3.00 -28.96
CA ASP A 3 -30.35 2.28 -27.84
C ASP A 3 -29.66 0.98 -28.30
N GLN A 4 -30.13 0.38 -29.41
CA GLN A 4 -29.51 -0.77 -30.05
C GLN A 4 -28.13 -0.49 -30.68
N ASP A 5 -27.84 0.78 -31.02
CA ASP A 5 -26.56 1.17 -31.60
C ASP A 5 -25.48 1.24 -30.51
N VAL A 6 -25.86 1.67 -29.30
CA VAL A 6 -24.97 1.82 -28.14
C VAL A 6 -24.54 0.45 -27.59
N GLU A 7 -25.46 -0.52 -27.54
CA GLU A 7 -25.14 -1.87 -27.05
C GLU A 7 -24.21 -2.63 -28.00
N LYS A 8 -24.32 -2.43 -29.31
CA LYS A 8 -23.38 -3.02 -30.29
C LYS A 8 -21.98 -2.43 -30.18
N GLU A 9 -21.85 -1.13 -29.94
CA GLU A 9 -20.55 -0.47 -29.74
C GLU A 9 -19.87 -0.98 -28.45
N ALA A 10 -20.62 -1.09 -27.35
CA ALA A 10 -20.11 -1.64 -26.09
C ALA A 10 -19.61 -3.09 -26.22
N HIS A 11 -20.30 -3.93 -27.00
CA HIS A 11 -19.88 -5.31 -27.24
C HIS A 11 -18.66 -5.43 -28.16
N SER A 12 -18.41 -4.47 -29.06
CA SER A 12 -17.20 -4.42 -29.89
C SER A 12 -15.94 -4.10 -29.07
N ILE A 13 -16.06 -3.29 -28.01
CA ILE A 13 -14.91 -2.92 -27.16
C ILE A 13 -14.45 -4.10 -26.31
N TYR A 14 -15.34 -5.03 -25.97
CA TYR A 14 -15.03 -6.19 -25.11
C TYR A 14 -14.58 -7.44 -25.88
N LYS A 15 -14.73 -7.45 -27.21
CA LYS A 15 -14.16 -8.49 -28.09
C LYS A 15 -12.80 -8.01 -28.59
N GLY A 16 -11.84 -7.92 -27.66
CA GLY A 16 -10.43 -7.83 -28.00
C GLY A 16 -10.00 -9.09 -28.74
N ASP A 17 -9.34 -8.88 -29.88
CA ASP A 17 -8.73 -9.88 -30.74
C ASP A 17 -8.02 -10.99 -29.94
N GLU A 18 -8.38 -12.23 -30.23
CA GLU A 18 -7.61 -13.42 -29.88
C GLU A 18 -6.31 -13.41 -30.70
N GLY A 19 -5.29 -12.71 -30.19
CA GLY A 19 -3.92 -12.70 -30.74
C GLY A 19 -2.92 -12.95 -29.62
N ASN A 20 -2.49 -14.20 -29.48
CA ASN A 20 -1.44 -14.61 -28.55
C ASN A 20 -0.05 -14.17 -29.06
N ASP A 21 0.40 -12.95 -28.71
CA ASP A 21 1.75 -12.48 -29.05
C ASP A 21 2.64 -12.30 -27.79
N PHE A 22 2.64 -13.30 -26.90
CA PHE A 22 3.56 -13.38 -25.75
C PHE A 22 4.72 -14.38 -25.98
N GLN A 23 5.17 -14.50 -27.24
CA GLN A 23 6.20 -15.46 -27.59
C GLN A 23 7.16 -14.93 -28.67
N ASP A 24 7.78 -13.76 -28.47
CA ASP A 24 8.92 -13.38 -29.31
C ASP A 24 9.93 -12.38 -28.69
N LEU A 25 10.13 -12.42 -27.37
CA LEU A 25 11.23 -11.66 -26.73
C LEU A 25 12.21 -12.54 -25.94
N ILE A 26 12.36 -13.79 -26.37
CA ILE A 26 13.45 -14.66 -25.90
C ILE A 26 14.14 -15.29 -27.12
N ASP A 27 14.56 -14.46 -28.08
CA ASP A 27 15.70 -14.81 -28.92
C ASP A 27 16.41 -13.54 -29.42
N GLY A 28 17.74 -13.55 -29.33
CA GLY A 28 18.59 -12.61 -30.06
C GLY A 28 18.86 -11.25 -29.39
N SER A 29 19.84 -11.20 -28.49
CA SER A 29 21.07 -10.41 -28.78
C SER A 29 21.96 -10.31 -27.54
N ASN A 30 23.08 -11.03 -27.65
CA ASN A 30 24.33 -10.84 -26.93
C ASN A 30 24.66 -9.36 -26.59
N SER A 31 25.03 -9.09 -25.33
CA SER A 31 25.88 -7.93 -25.00
C SER A 31 26.69 -8.19 -23.73
N LYS A 32 27.76 -8.97 -23.94
CA LYS A 32 29.08 -9.01 -23.29
C LYS A 32 29.26 -8.35 -21.90
N ARG A 33 29.34 -9.18 -20.85
CA ARG A 33 30.54 -9.34 -19.97
C ARG A 33 30.27 -10.36 -18.87
N THR A 34 30.58 -11.63 -19.13
CA THR A 34 30.74 -12.67 -18.10
C THR A 34 32.21 -12.68 -17.66
N LYS A 35 32.48 -12.42 -16.37
CA LYS A 35 33.80 -12.69 -15.75
C LYS A 35 33.81 -14.14 -15.30
N THR A 36 34.59 -14.97 -15.97
CA THR A 36 34.95 -16.32 -15.49
C THR A 36 36.24 -16.21 -14.69
N SER A 37 36.18 -16.49 -13.39
CA SER A 37 37.37 -16.79 -12.59
C SER A 37 37.42 -18.29 -12.36
N GLU A 38 38.15 -18.99 -13.23
CA GLU A 38 38.50 -20.39 -13.07
C GLU A 38 39.94 -20.48 -12.52
N SER A 39 40.11 -21.27 -11.46
CA SER A 39 41.37 -21.46 -10.73
C SER A 39 42.27 -22.49 -11.43
N GLY A 40 43.56 -22.19 -11.56
CA GLY A 40 44.55 -23.13 -12.08
C GLY A 40 45.99 -22.81 -11.67
N GLU A 41 46.46 -23.58 -10.69
CA GLU A 41 47.85 -24.01 -10.40
C GLU A 41 48.96 -23.05 -9.92
N TYR A 42 49.71 -23.63 -8.98
CA TYR A 42 50.71 -23.06 -8.09
C TYR A 42 52.07 -22.86 -8.76
N ALA A 43 52.68 -21.69 -8.55
CA ALA A 43 54.13 -21.57 -8.42
C ALA A 43 54.46 -20.30 -7.61
N ILE A 44 55.21 -20.46 -6.51
CA ILE A 44 55.76 -19.35 -5.72
C ILE A 44 57.17 -19.05 -6.26
N PRO A 45 57.40 -17.88 -6.90
CA PRO A 45 58.75 -17.35 -7.01
C PRO A 45 59.06 -16.46 -5.81
N SER A 46 60.15 -16.82 -5.15
CA SER A 46 60.77 -16.19 -3.98
C SER A 46 60.91 -14.66 -4.10
N ASN A 47 60.76 -14.00 -2.95
CA ASN A 47 60.96 -12.56 -2.73
C ASN A 47 62.40 -12.13 -3.07
N PRO A 48 62.63 -11.04 -3.82
CA PRO A 48 63.87 -10.29 -3.73
C PRO A 48 63.65 -9.01 -2.89
N GLU A 49 64.27 -8.95 -1.72
CA GLU A 49 64.55 -7.69 -1.05
C GLU A 49 65.55 -6.88 -1.89
N THR A 50 65.37 -5.57 -2.00
CA THR A 50 66.47 -4.60 -1.81
C THR A 50 65.96 -3.16 -1.66
N PRO A 51 66.73 -2.30 -0.95
CA PRO A 51 66.28 -1.06 -0.32
C PRO A 51 66.54 0.17 -1.19
N THR A 52 66.41 1.37 -0.58
CA THR A 52 66.88 2.70 -1.05
C THR A 52 65.74 3.50 -1.70
N SER A 53 65.40 4.74 -1.36
CA SER A 53 65.95 5.79 -0.51
C SER A 53 64.87 6.88 -0.43
N GLY A 54 64.92 7.75 0.59
CA GLY A 54 64.32 9.07 0.46
C GLY A 54 63.52 9.50 1.67
N HIS A 55 64.22 9.78 2.76
CA HIS A 55 63.72 10.59 3.86
C HIS A 55 63.06 11.86 3.31
N SER A 56 61.78 12.05 3.58
CA SER A 56 61.17 13.38 3.54
C SER A 56 60.51 13.62 4.87
N THR A 57 61.29 14.25 5.76
CA THR A 57 60.79 14.93 6.94
C THR A 57 59.93 16.09 6.49
N SER A 58 58.66 15.82 6.17
CA SER A 58 57.67 16.88 6.04
C SER A 58 57.48 17.53 7.41
N SER A 59 58.23 18.60 7.63
CA SER A 59 58.14 19.52 8.76
C SER A 59 56.69 19.91 9.00
N ARG A 60 56.14 19.54 10.17
CA ARG A 60 54.85 20.03 10.63
C ARG A 60 55.04 21.47 11.13
N PRO A 61 54.23 22.45 10.72
CA PRO A 61 54.29 23.75 11.35
C PRO A 61 53.74 23.65 12.78
N ILE A 62 54.58 24.05 13.73
CA ILE A 62 54.22 24.22 15.13
C ILE A 62 53.42 25.52 15.27
N GLY A 63 52.28 25.42 15.95
CA GLY A 63 51.69 26.53 16.70
C GLY A 63 50.52 27.26 16.04
N ARG A 64 49.31 26.91 16.47
CA ARG A 64 48.33 27.92 16.89
C ARG A 64 47.31 27.26 17.82
N ASP A 65 47.48 27.51 19.12
CA ASP A 65 46.41 27.24 20.07
C ASP A 65 45.19 28.07 19.66
N LYS A 66 44.16 27.38 19.20
CA LYS A 66 42.89 27.97 18.78
C LYS A 66 41.89 27.54 19.82
N ALA A 67 41.49 28.49 20.66
CA ALA A 67 40.37 28.38 21.57
C ALA A 67 39.23 27.57 20.94
N LYS A 68 38.90 26.42 21.53
CA LYS A 68 37.75 25.60 21.12
C LYS A 68 36.47 26.35 21.49
N THR A 69 36.03 27.24 20.62
CA THR A 69 34.66 27.75 20.67
C THR A 69 33.71 26.67 20.16
N LYS A 70 32.72 26.34 20.98
CA LYS A 70 31.58 25.46 20.69
C LYS A 70 30.97 25.80 19.32
N GLY A 71 30.69 24.81 18.47
CA GLY A 71 29.82 25.07 17.32
C GLY A 71 29.67 23.94 16.30
N LYS A 72 28.44 23.40 16.24
CA LYS A 72 27.79 22.68 15.13
C LYS A 72 28.40 21.35 14.70
N GLY A 73 27.80 20.27 15.22
CA GLY A 73 27.84 18.97 14.55
C GLY A 73 27.41 19.13 13.09
N LYS A 74 28.28 18.72 12.17
CA LYS A 74 28.01 18.72 10.74
C LYS A 74 27.01 17.59 10.49
N VAL A 75 25.71 17.91 10.47
CA VAL A 75 24.67 16.98 9.99
C VAL A 75 25.09 16.58 8.58
N THR A 76 25.35 15.30 8.37
CA THR A 76 25.71 14.83 7.03
C THR A 76 24.47 14.83 6.16
N GLN A 77 24.62 15.07 4.86
CA GLN A 77 23.50 15.05 3.92
C GLN A 77 22.72 13.73 4.00
N SER A 78 23.41 12.62 4.27
CA SER A 78 22.83 11.30 4.55
C SER A 78 21.91 11.27 5.76
N ASP A 79 22.23 11.97 6.86
CA ASP A 79 21.38 11.99 8.05
C ASP A 79 20.06 12.72 7.76
N SER A 80 20.11 13.79 6.97
CA SER A 80 18.92 14.54 6.55
C SER A 80 18.02 13.73 5.62
N ILE A 81 18.60 12.97 4.68
CA ILE A 81 17.83 12.12 3.75
C ILE A 81 17.17 10.98 4.52
N ASN A 82 17.90 10.34 5.43
CA ASN A 82 17.35 9.25 6.25
C ASN A 82 16.20 9.73 7.13
N ALA A 83 16.33 10.92 7.74
CA ALA A 83 15.25 11.51 8.53
C ALA A 83 13.99 11.77 7.68
N GLN A 84 14.15 12.27 6.45
CA GLN A 84 13.04 12.48 5.52
C GLN A 84 12.38 11.14 5.14
N CYS A 85 13.15 10.12 4.77
CA CYS A 85 12.62 8.80 4.45
C CYS A 85 11.80 8.20 5.60
N VAL A 86 12.26 8.36 6.84
CA VAL A 86 11.54 7.88 8.03
C VAL A 86 10.22 8.65 8.22
N ALA A 87 10.23 9.97 8.02
CA ALA A 87 9.02 10.79 8.10
C ALA A 87 8.00 10.39 7.02
N ASP A 88 8.46 10.15 5.79
CA ASP A 88 7.61 9.75 4.67
C ASP A 88 6.99 8.37 4.89
N LEU A 89 7.78 7.39 5.39
CA LEU A 89 7.27 6.06 5.75
C LEU A 89 6.23 6.13 6.88
N HIS A 90 6.44 6.99 7.86
CA HIS A 90 5.48 7.20 8.94
C HIS A 90 4.18 7.83 8.41
N ALA A 91 4.29 8.85 7.55
CA ALA A 91 3.13 9.47 6.91
C ALA A 91 2.33 8.46 6.07
N LEU A 92 3.02 7.59 5.32
CA LEU A 92 2.39 6.53 4.53
C LEU A 92 1.68 5.50 5.41
N ARG A 93 2.29 5.10 6.53
CA ARG A 93 1.64 4.20 7.50
C ARG A 93 0.35 4.82 8.06
N LEU A 94 0.40 6.08 8.49
CA LEU A 94 -0.79 6.77 8.98
C LEU A 94 -1.90 6.82 7.93
N ALA A 95 -1.56 7.17 6.68
CA ALA A 95 -2.55 7.19 5.59
C ALA A 95 -3.22 5.83 5.39
N LYS A 96 -2.44 4.74 5.44
CA LYS A 96 -2.96 3.38 5.33
C LYS A 96 -3.84 2.98 6.53
N ASP A 97 -3.47 3.40 7.73
CA ASP A 97 -4.27 3.14 8.92
C ASP A 97 -5.63 3.85 8.84
N TYR A 98 -5.68 5.09 8.34
CA TYR A 98 -6.95 5.81 8.09
C TYR A 98 -7.80 5.13 7.02
N GLU A 99 -7.20 4.70 5.89
CA GLU A 99 -7.90 3.93 4.87
C GLU A 99 -8.52 2.65 5.46
N ASN A 100 -7.78 1.94 6.31
CA ASN A 100 -8.24 0.74 6.98
C ASN A 100 -9.38 1.03 7.97
N GLU A 101 -9.31 2.12 8.72
CA GLU A 101 -10.37 2.54 9.64
C GLU A 101 -11.67 2.85 8.88
N ILE A 102 -11.57 3.58 7.76
CA ILE A 102 -12.71 3.86 6.88
C ILE A 102 -13.31 2.56 6.32
N ALA A 103 -12.46 1.61 5.89
CA ALA A 103 -12.93 0.32 5.40
C ALA A 103 -13.68 -0.47 6.48
N ARG A 104 -13.17 -0.50 7.72
CA ARG A 104 -13.85 -1.14 8.85
C ARG A 104 -15.19 -0.49 9.17
N ALA A 105 -15.24 0.84 9.20
CA ALA A 105 -16.49 1.58 9.46
C ALA A 105 -17.54 1.31 8.38
N ARG A 106 -17.14 1.24 7.09
CA ARG A 106 -18.05 0.88 5.99
C ARG A 106 -18.60 -0.52 6.13
N LEU A 107 -17.75 -1.50 6.46
CA LEU A 107 -18.18 -2.88 6.68
C LEU A 107 -19.17 -3.00 7.85
N GLN A 108 -18.93 -2.27 8.94
CA GLN A 108 -19.84 -2.26 10.09
C GLN A 108 -21.21 -1.68 9.71
N LEU A 109 -21.23 -0.58 8.96
CA LEU A 109 -22.46 0.04 8.48
C LEU A 109 -23.27 -0.89 7.56
N GLU A 110 -22.61 -1.58 6.62
CA GLU A 110 -23.30 -2.53 5.73
C GLU A 110 -23.88 -3.72 6.50
N ARG A 111 -23.18 -4.20 7.54
CA ARG A 111 -23.71 -5.23 8.44
C ARG A 111 -24.95 -4.76 9.20
N GLU A 112 -24.94 -3.54 9.73
CA GLU A 112 -26.10 -2.96 10.43
C GLU A 112 -27.29 -2.70 9.49
N LYS A 113 -27.05 -2.30 8.24
CA LYS A 113 -28.10 -2.13 7.23
C LYS A 113 -28.77 -3.45 6.84
N LEU A 114 -28.02 -4.55 6.84
CA LEU A 114 -28.57 -5.87 6.55
C LEU A 114 -29.39 -6.41 7.74
N ASP A 115 -28.95 -6.12 8.97
CA ASP A 115 -29.62 -6.57 10.19
C ASP A 115 -30.89 -5.75 10.50
N ARG A 116 -30.93 -4.47 10.08
CA ARG A 116 -32.15 -3.66 10.18
C ARG A 116 -33.13 -3.99 9.05
N PRO A 117 -34.34 -4.47 9.37
CA PRO A 117 -35.41 -4.50 8.40
C PRO A 117 -35.66 -3.14 7.75
N SER A 118 -35.89 -3.15 6.43
CA SER A 118 -36.36 -1.95 5.75
C SER A 118 -37.68 -1.47 6.35
N MET A 119 -37.89 -0.15 6.39
CA MET A 119 -39.16 0.44 6.84
C MET A 119 -40.38 -0.15 6.11
N LYS A 120 -40.22 -0.51 4.81
CA LYS A 120 -41.26 -1.17 4.02
C LYS A 120 -41.63 -2.56 4.56
N MET A 121 -40.67 -3.30 5.11
CA MET A 121 -40.91 -4.60 5.73
C MET A 121 -41.74 -4.43 7.01
N TYR A 122 -41.40 -3.46 7.87
CA TYR A 122 -42.16 -3.15 9.07
C TYR A 122 -43.60 -2.72 8.76
N GLN A 123 -43.78 -1.84 7.77
CA GLN A 123 -45.11 -1.44 7.29
C GLN A 123 -45.93 -2.65 6.79
N LYS A 124 -45.31 -3.54 6.00
CA LYS A 124 -45.98 -4.75 5.50
C LYS A 124 -46.39 -5.70 6.62
N MET A 125 -45.53 -5.89 7.63
CA MET A 125 -45.87 -6.70 8.80
C MET A 125 -47.01 -6.08 9.60
N LEU A 126 -46.99 -4.77 9.80
CA LEU A 126 -48.06 -4.06 10.50
C LEU A 126 -49.40 -4.20 9.78
N LEU A 127 -49.45 -4.05 8.45
CA LEU A 127 -50.67 -4.28 7.67
C LEU A 127 -51.23 -5.69 7.89
N LYS A 128 -50.39 -6.73 7.81
CA LYS A 128 -50.83 -8.12 8.06
C LYS A 128 -51.43 -8.33 9.45
N LEU A 129 -50.92 -7.65 10.47
CA LEU A 129 -51.48 -7.70 11.81
C LEU A 129 -52.80 -6.91 11.93
N LEU A 130 -52.97 -5.86 11.13
CA LEU A 130 -54.22 -5.09 11.07
C LEU A 130 -55.34 -5.83 10.32
N GLU A 131 -54.99 -6.74 9.41
CA GLU A 131 -55.94 -7.59 8.68
C GLU A 131 -56.55 -8.72 9.54
N LYS A 132 -55.91 -9.08 10.65
CA LYS A 132 -56.40 -10.12 11.56
C LYS A 132 -57.50 -9.58 12.47
N GLU A 133 -58.63 -10.29 12.53
CA GLU A 133 -59.75 -9.97 13.43
C GLU A 133 -59.39 -10.17 14.92
N HIS A 134 -58.59 -11.20 15.21
CA HIS A 134 -58.10 -11.51 16.55
C HIS A 134 -56.59 -11.71 16.53
N LEU A 135 -55.90 -10.98 17.40
CA LEU A 135 -54.46 -11.06 17.56
C LEU A 135 -54.15 -11.83 18.85
N SER A 136 -53.13 -12.69 18.81
CA SER A 136 -52.56 -13.24 20.04
C SER A 136 -51.98 -12.11 20.90
N PRO A 137 -51.78 -12.33 22.22
CA PRO A 137 -51.09 -11.36 23.06
C PRO A 137 -49.72 -10.94 22.50
N GLU A 138 -48.96 -11.89 21.95
CA GLU A 138 -47.65 -11.63 21.32
C GLU A 138 -47.77 -10.78 20.05
N ASP A 139 -48.79 -11.06 19.22
CA ASP A 139 -49.07 -10.26 18.02
C ASP A 139 -49.52 -8.84 18.37
N GLN A 140 -50.20 -8.64 19.50
CA GLN A 140 -50.57 -7.30 20.00
C GLN A 140 -49.32 -6.51 20.38
N ASP A 141 -48.37 -7.13 21.07
CA ASP A 141 -47.10 -6.49 21.44
C ASP A 141 -46.28 -6.17 20.19
N MET A 142 -46.20 -7.10 19.23
CA MET A 142 -45.54 -6.86 17.96
C MET A 142 -46.20 -5.71 17.18
N LYS A 143 -47.54 -5.65 17.16
CA LYS A 143 -48.28 -4.55 16.54
C LYS A 143 -47.97 -3.20 17.20
N ARG A 144 -47.89 -3.15 18.53
CA ARG A 144 -47.52 -1.92 19.27
C ARG A 144 -46.09 -1.47 18.90
N ASN A 145 -45.12 -2.37 18.97
CA ASN A 145 -43.73 -2.08 18.62
C ASN A 145 -43.58 -1.62 17.15
N LEU A 146 -44.20 -2.32 16.21
CA LEU A 146 -44.20 -1.91 14.80
C LEU A 146 -44.86 -0.54 14.58
N THR A 147 -45.91 -0.22 15.34
CA THR A 147 -46.56 1.11 15.28
C THR A 147 -45.61 2.20 15.77
N GLU A 148 -44.88 1.95 16.85
CA GLU A 148 -43.84 2.85 17.37
C GLU A 148 -42.71 3.04 16.35
N ILE A 149 -42.23 1.98 15.71
CA ILE A 149 -41.18 2.05 14.68
C ILE A 149 -41.66 2.84 13.44
N VAL A 150 -42.88 2.59 12.97
CA VAL A 150 -43.40 3.17 11.71
C VAL A 150 -43.85 4.62 11.89
N PHE A 151 -44.41 4.97 13.05
CA PHE A 151 -45.03 6.28 13.29
C PHE A 151 -44.36 7.12 14.38
N GLY A 152 -43.40 6.59 15.14
CA GLY A 152 -42.67 7.31 16.19
C GLY A 152 -43.54 7.80 17.34
N LYS A 153 -44.58 7.04 17.71
CA LYS A 153 -45.59 7.40 18.70
C LYS A 153 -45.45 6.63 20.00
#